data_AF-A0A0F9UDH9-F1
#
_entry.id   AF-A0A0F9UDH9-F1
#
_cell.length_a   1.000
_cell.length_b   1.000
_cell.length_c   1.000
_cell.angle_alpha   90.00
_cell.angle_beta   90.00
_cell.angle_gamma   90.00
#
_symmetry.space_group_name_H-M   'P 1'
#
loop_
_entity.id
_entity.type
_entity.pdbx_description
1 polymer ?
#
loop_
_entity_poly.entity_id
_entity_poly.type
_entity_poly.pdbx_seq_one_letter_code
_entity_poly.pdbx_strand_id
1 'polypeptide(L)'
;MHQAVRRWLTGAVVGASVVALSGCGTLFHPERKGQLSGDIDPVIAIANSVGLLFFIVPGVIAYAVDFSNGTIYLPGRNSASVDVHQLDDAMDVASLEKLLSEKAGQPVSLESELVMIEEMDSLDEALAMVRMSGVLDEENLANMEVITES
;
A
#
# COMPACT_ATOMS: atom_id res chain seq x y z
N MET A 1 28.42 -40.25 -9.23
CA MET A 1 27.02 -39.73 -9.19
C MET A 1 26.64 -39.15 -7.84
N HIS A 2 26.75 -39.85 -6.71
CA HIS A 2 26.32 -39.36 -5.39
C HIS A 2 26.93 -38.02 -4.93
N GLN A 3 28.22 -37.77 -5.22
CA GLN A 3 28.87 -36.51 -4.84
C GLN A 3 28.39 -35.30 -5.66
N ALA A 4 28.06 -35.52 -6.94
CA ALA A 4 27.52 -34.48 -7.82
C ALA A 4 26.09 -34.12 -7.42
N VAL A 5 25.26 -35.13 -7.10
CA VAL A 5 23.89 -34.96 -6.61
C VAL A 5 23.87 -34.25 -5.26
N ARG A 6 24.78 -34.59 -4.33
CA ARG A 6 24.88 -33.93 -3.03
C ARG A 6 25.27 -32.45 -3.16
N ARG A 7 26.23 -32.12 -4.04
CA ARG A 7 26.59 -30.72 -4.35
C ARG A 7 25.42 -29.94 -4.94
N TRP A 8 24.65 -30.55 -5.84
CA TRP A 8 23.47 -29.94 -6.44
C TRP A 8 22.37 -29.68 -5.41
N LEU A 9 22.07 -30.65 -4.56
CA LEU A 9 21.10 -30.51 -3.48
C LEU A 9 21.51 -29.41 -2.49
N THR A 10 22.77 -29.37 -2.07
CA THR A 10 23.26 -28.31 -1.18
C THR A 10 23.16 -26.94 -1.84
N GLY A 11 23.53 -26.82 -3.12
CA GLY A 11 23.38 -25.58 -3.87
C GLY A 11 21.92 -25.12 -3.98
N ALA A 12 21.00 -26.04 -4.27
CA ALA A 12 19.57 -25.75 -4.36
C ALA A 12 18.98 -25.29 -3.02
N VAL A 13 19.34 -25.96 -1.91
CA VAL A 13 18.89 -25.58 -0.57
C VAL A 13 19.43 -24.21 -0.16
N VAL A 14 20.72 -23.95 -0.39
CA VAL A 14 21.33 -22.65 -0.09
C VAL A 14 20.71 -21.55 -0.94
N GLY A 15 20.55 -21.78 -2.25
CA GLY A 15 19.90 -20.83 -3.16
C GLY A 15 18.45 -20.53 -2.76
N ALA A 16 17.65 -21.56 -2.48
CA ALA A 16 16.28 -21.41 -2.00
C ALA A 16 16.21 -20.65 -0.67
N SER A 17 17.16 -20.89 0.24
CA SER A 17 17.24 -20.17 1.51
C SER A 17 17.54 -18.70 1.31
N VAL A 18 18.50 -18.35 0.44
CA VAL A 18 18.82 -16.95 0.14
C VAL A 18 17.62 -16.21 -0.46
N VAL A 19 16.92 -16.83 -1.41
CA VAL A 19 15.71 -16.24 -2.03
C VAL A 19 14.58 -16.08 -1.02
N ALA A 20 14.38 -17.08 -0.14
CA ALA A 20 13.37 -16.99 0.92
C ALA A 20 13.69 -15.90 1.95
N LEU A 21 14.97 -15.72 2.32
CA LEU A 21 15.42 -14.66 3.21
C LEU A 21 15.20 -13.25 2.62
N SER A 22 15.15 -13.13 1.29
CA SER A 22 14.82 -11.85 0.62
C SER A 22 13.32 -11.59 0.44
N GLY A 23 12.45 -12.60 0.60
CA GLY A 23 11.01 -12.52 0.30
C GLY A 23 10.69 -12.65 -1.20
N CYS A 24 9.56 -13.28 -1.54
CA CYS A 24 9.16 -13.46 -2.95
C CYS A 24 8.57 -12.18 -3.52
N GLY A 25 7.70 -11.50 -2.76
CA GLY A 25 7.11 -10.22 -3.15
C GLY A 25 8.17 -9.14 -3.32
N THR A 26 9.17 -9.11 -2.46
CA THR A 26 10.30 -8.18 -2.56
C THR A 26 11.17 -8.41 -3.80
N LEU A 27 11.24 -9.65 -4.31
CA LEU A 27 11.96 -9.98 -5.54
C LEU A 27 11.13 -9.64 -6.79
N PHE A 28 9.83 -9.97 -6.79
CA PHE A 28 8.96 -9.83 -7.96
C PHE A 28 8.39 -8.43 -8.13
N HIS A 29 8.13 -7.74 -7.02
CA HIS A 29 7.46 -6.44 -7.00
C HIS A 29 8.16 -5.48 -6.02
N PRO A 30 9.44 -5.14 -6.27
CA PRO A 30 10.21 -4.25 -5.41
C PRO A 30 9.61 -2.84 -5.30
N GLU A 31 8.80 -2.42 -6.26
CA GLU A 31 8.08 -1.15 -6.29
C GLU A 31 7.00 -1.02 -5.21
N ARG A 32 6.49 -2.13 -4.66
CA ARG A 32 5.46 -2.13 -3.60
C ARG A 32 6.05 -1.96 -2.19
N LYS A 33 7.34 -1.65 -2.10
CA LYS A 33 8.03 -1.51 -0.81
C LYS A 33 7.56 -0.27 -0.06
N GLY A 34 7.29 -0.44 1.23
CA GLY A 34 6.83 0.64 2.11
C GLY A 34 5.31 0.74 2.21
N GLN A 35 4.56 -0.17 1.55
CA GLN A 35 3.12 -0.21 1.70
C GLN A 35 2.73 -0.75 3.09
N LEU A 36 2.11 0.10 3.91
CA LEU A 36 1.81 -0.21 5.31
C LEU A 36 0.55 -1.09 5.50
N SER A 37 -0.34 -1.13 4.51
CA SER A 37 -1.58 -1.91 4.56
C SER A 37 -2.22 -2.06 3.17
N GLY A 38 -3.13 -3.01 3.00
CA GLY A 38 -3.87 -3.23 1.75
C GLY A 38 -4.43 -4.65 1.64
N ASP A 39 -5.08 -4.93 0.51
CA ASP A 39 -5.51 -6.28 0.18
C ASP A 39 -4.30 -7.17 -0.06
N ILE A 40 -4.34 -8.42 0.42
CA ILE A 40 -3.23 -9.36 0.26
C ILE A 40 -3.16 -9.83 -1.20
N ASP A 41 -1.99 -9.75 -1.81
CA ASP A 41 -1.71 -10.32 -3.13
C ASP A 41 -1.73 -11.86 -3.04
N PRO A 42 -2.74 -12.53 -3.64
CA PRO A 42 -2.88 -13.97 -3.54
C PRO A 42 -1.70 -14.71 -4.19
N VAL A 43 -1.04 -14.13 -5.19
CA VAL A 43 0.10 -14.76 -5.86
C VAL A 43 1.29 -14.86 -4.89
N ILE A 44 1.62 -13.76 -4.20
CA ILE A 44 2.72 -13.74 -3.23
C ILE A 44 2.36 -14.57 -1.99
N ALA A 45 1.13 -14.48 -1.50
CA ALA A 45 0.68 -15.27 -0.36
C ALA A 45 0.76 -16.78 -0.64
N ILE A 46 0.34 -17.23 -1.82
CA ILE A 46 0.45 -18.63 -2.23
C ILE A 46 1.92 -19.04 -2.37
N ALA A 47 2.76 -18.23 -3.00
CA ALA A 47 4.18 -18.51 -3.16
C ALA A 47 4.90 -18.71 -1.81
N ASN A 48 4.66 -17.81 -0.85
CA ASN A 48 5.21 -17.93 0.50
C ASN A 48 4.60 -19.12 1.26
N SER A 49 3.31 -19.43 1.07
CA SER A 49 2.65 -20.59 1.68
C SER A 49 3.23 -21.91 1.18
N VAL A 50 3.59 -22.00 -0.10
CA VAL A 50 4.33 -23.15 -0.65
C VAL A 50 5.70 -23.28 0.03
N GLY A 51 6.43 -22.16 0.17
CA GLY A 51 7.69 -22.14 0.91
C GLY A 51 7.54 -22.60 2.36
N LEU A 52 6.48 -22.16 3.04
CA LEU A 52 6.15 -22.54 4.41
C LEU A 52 5.82 -24.03 4.56
N LEU A 53 5.13 -24.63 3.58
CA LEU A 53 4.73 -26.03 3.61
C LEU A 53 5.91 -27.00 3.46
N PHE A 54 6.89 -26.67 2.60
CA PHE A 54 8.06 -27.53 2.37
C PHE A 54 9.26 -27.19 3.26
N PHE A 55 9.38 -25.94 3.73
CA PHE A 55 10.49 -25.46 4.55
C PHE A 55 10.00 -24.41 5.57
N ILE A 56 9.59 -24.87 6.76
CA ILE A 56 8.97 -24.01 7.78
C ILE A 56 9.81 -22.75 8.09
N VAL A 57 11.10 -22.92 8.43
CA VAL A 57 11.95 -21.79 8.84
C VAL A 57 12.13 -20.77 7.71
N PRO A 58 12.57 -21.16 6.49
CA PRO A 58 12.62 -20.25 5.35
C PRO A 58 11.27 -19.61 4.99
N GLY A 59 10.18 -20.38 5.03
CA GLY A 59 8.85 -19.89 4.67
C GLY A 59 8.29 -18.83 5.63
N VAL A 60 8.49 -19.00 6.95
CA VAL A 60 8.11 -17.97 7.94
C VAL A 60 8.90 -16.69 7.70
N ILE A 61 10.19 -16.79 7.39
CA ILE A 61 11.03 -15.60 7.15
C ILE A 61 10.57 -14.88 5.88
N ALA A 62 10.29 -15.60 4.79
CA ALA A 62 9.77 -15.01 3.55
C ALA A 62 8.46 -14.25 3.81
N TYR A 63 7.55 -14.84 4.61
CA TYR A 63 6.33 -14.18 5.07
C TYR A 63 6.66 -12.90 5.83
N ALA A 64 7.52 -12.97 6.84
CA ALA A 64 7.90 -11.82 7.66
C ALA A 64 8.51 -10.68 6.83
N VAL A 65 9.36 -11.00 5.86
CA VAL A 65 10.01 -10.02 4.97
C VAL A 65 9.00 -9.38 4.02
N ASP A 66 8.11 -10.16 3.40
CA ASP A 66 7.10 -9.60 2.50
C ASP A 66 6.03 -8.78 3.26
N PHE A 67 5.74 -9.12 4.52
CA PHE A 67 4.91 -8.29 5.40
C PHE A 67 5.64 -7.02 5.85
N SER A 68 6.88 -7.12 6.31
CA SER A 68 7.65 -5.97 6.81
C SER A 68 7.94 -4.96 5.71
N ASN A 69 8.16 -5.45 4.50
CA ASN A 69 8.42 -4.61 3.34
C ASN A 69 7.12 -4.11 2.68
N GLY A 70 5.96 -4.66 3.03
CA GLY A 70 4.68 -4.34 2.40
C GLY A 70 4.45 -5.00 1.04
N THR A 71 5.38 -5.83 0.58
CA THR A 71 5.35 -6.44 -0.76
C THR A 71 4.41 -7.63 -0.89
N ILE A 72 3.78 -8.05 0.21
CA ILE A 72 2.66 -9.00 0.19
C ILE A 72 1.32 -8.34 -0.15
N TYR A 73 1.22 -7.03 -0.03
CA TYR A 73 -0.02 -6.31 -0.33
C TYR A 73 -0.09 -6.00 -1.84
N LEU A 74 -1.29 -6.05 -2.40
CA LEU A 74 -1.59 -5.50 -3.71
C LEU A 74 -1.31 -3.99 -3.68
N PRO A 75 -0.83 -3.39 -4.77
CA PRO A 75 -0.61 -1.95 -4.81
C PRO A 75 -1.88 -1.23 -4.36
N GLY A 76 -1.73 -0.47 -3.28
CA GLY A 76 -2.83 0.27 -2.68
C GLY A 76 -3.40 1.19 -3.75
N ARG A 77 -4.68 1.01 -4.09
CA ARG A 77 -5.46 2.07 -4.69
C ARG A 77 -5.69 3.12 -3.60
N ASN A 78 -4.64 3.85 -3.24
CA ASN A 78 -4.79 5.07 -2.47
C ASN A 78 -5.36 6.12 -3.42
N SER A 79 -6.58 5.91 -3.92
CA SER A 79 -7.37 6.96 -4.53
C SER A 79 -7.88 7.82 -3.39
N ALA A 80 -6.99 8.61 -2.80
CA ALA A 80 -7.42 9.73 -2.00
C ALA A 80 -7.98 10.74 -3.01
N SER A 81 -9.30 10.80 -3.10
CA SER A 81 -10.00 11.69 -4.03
C SER A 81 -10.44 12.94 -3.29
N VAL A 82 -10.28 14.10 -3.92
CA VAL A 82 -10.77 15.37 -3.39
C VAL A 82 -12.18 15.62 -3.93
N ASP A 83 -13.17 15.66 -3.04
CA ASP A 83 -14.53 16.09 -3.37
C ASP A 83 -14.72 17.52 -2.83
N VAL A 84 -15.14 18.45 -3.71
CA VAL A 84 -15.42 19.83 -3.31
C VAL A 84 -16.91 19.95 -3.03
N HIS A 85 -17.25 20.21 -1.76
CA HIS A 85 -18.63 20.40 -1.35
C HIS A 85 -18.85 21.81 -0.81
N GLN A 86 -19.84 22.51 -1.36
CA GLN A 86 -20.28 23.80 -0.80
C GLN A 86 -21.12 23.51 0.44
N LEU A 87 -20.73 24.13 1.55
CA LEU A 87 -21.47 24.05 2.81
C LEU A 87 -22.40 25.26 2.89
N ASP A 88 -23.61 25.07 3.42
CA ASP A 88 -24.49 26.19 3.76
C ASP A 88 -23.94 26.90 5.02
N ASP A 89 -23.87 28.24 4.98
CA ASP A 89 -23.35 29.09 6.07
C ASP A 89 -24.04 28.89 7.44
N ALA A 90 -25.20 28.21 7.46
CA ALA A 90 -25.99 27.97 8.66
C ALA A 90 -25.94 26.51 9.17
N MET A 91 -25.01 25.68 8.68
CA MET A 91 -24.94 24.27 9.06
C MET A 91 -24.32 24.06 10.45
N ASP A 92 -25.01 23.30 11.30
CA ASP A 92 -24.50 22.93 12.63
C ASP A 92 -23.42 21.83 12.54
N VAL A 93 -22.51 21.81 13.51
CA VAL A 93 -21.39 20.86 13.63
C VAL A 93 -21.87 19.41 13.55
N ALA A 94 -22.99 19.08 14.21
CA ALA A 94 -23.55 17.73 14.18
C ALA A 94 -24.05 17.32 12.79
N SER A 95 -24.50 18.27 11.98
CA SER A 95 -24.92 18.02 10.60
C SER A 95 -23.72 17.86 9.67
N LEU A 96 -22.64 18.60 9.93
CA LEU A 96 -21.35 18.45 9.24
C LEU A 96 -20.74 17.07 9.50
N GLU A 97 -20.65 16.64 10.75
CA GLU A 97 -20.13 15.31 11.12
C GLU A 97 -20.92 14.18 10.47
N LYS A 98 -22.25 14.31 10.42
CA LYS A 98 -23.11 13.32 9.76
C LYS A 98 -22.85 13.25 8.26
N LEU A 99 -22.72 14.40 7.60
CA LEU A 99 -22.42 14.47 6.16
C LEU A 99 -21.04 13.87 5.86
N LEU A 100 -20.02 14.23 6.65
CA LEU A 100 -18.67 13.69 6.52
C LEU A 100 -18.64 12.18 6.79
N SER A 101 -19.38 11.70 7.79
CA SER A 101 -19.45 10.27 8.10
C SER A 101 -20.10 9.46 6.97
N GLU A 102 -21.15 10.01 6.35
CA GLU A 102 -21.82 9.40 5.20
C GLU A 102 -20.89 9.33 3.99
N LYS A 103 -20.15 10.41 3.72
CA LYS A 103 -19.22 10.48 2.59
C LYS A 103 -17.94 9.66 2.79
N ALA A 104 -17.38 9.65 4.00
CA ALA A 104 -16.18 8.91 4.33
C ALA A 104 -16.45 7.41 4.54
N GLY A 105 -17.72 7.00 4.71
CA GLY A 105 -18.09 5.61 4.99
C GLY A 105 -17.66 5.11 6.37
N GLN A 106 -17.19 6.00 7.24
CA GLN A 106 -16.75 5.72 8.62
C GLN A 106 -17.17 6.88 9.53
N PRO A 107 -17.38 6.65 10.84
CA PRO A 107 -17.75 7.73 11.76
C PRO A 107 -16.63 8.77 11.85
N VAL A 108 -16.94 10.02 11.52
CA VAL A 108 -16.05 11.16 11.61
C VAL A 108 -16.49 12.03 12.79
N SER A 109 -15.55 12.29 13.71
CA SER A 109 -15.72 13.29 14.78
C SER A 109 -14.67 14.36 14.63
N LEU A 110 -15.10 15.62 14.57
CA LEU A 110 -14.22 16.78 14.38
C LEU A 110 -13.34 17.05 15.59
N GLU A 111 -13.67 16.47 16.74
CA GLU A 111 -12.93 16.58 17.99
C GLU A 111 -11.84 15.49 18.13
N SER A 112 -11.79 14.55 17.18
CA SER A 112 -10.83 13.47 17.20
C SER A 112 -9.42 13.95 16.80
N GLU A 113 -8.40 13.39 17.43
CA GLU A 113 -6.99 13.69 17.15
C GLU A 113 -6.54 13.23 15.73
N LEU A 114 -7.39 12.45 15.05
CA LEU A 114 -7.17 11.97 13.70
C LEU A 114 -7.69 12.94 12.63
N VAL A 115 -8.41 13.99 13.01
CA VAL A 115 -8.96 15.01 12.11
C VAL A 115 -8.13 16.28 12.20
N MET A 116 -7.65 16.75 11.06
CA MET A 116 -6.95 18.02 10.91
C MET A 116 -7.89 19.03 10.27
N ILE A 117 -8.04 20.20 10.90
CA ILE A 117 -8.83 21.31 10.39
C ILE A 117 -7.87 22.48 10.19
N GLU A 118 -7.71 22.92 8.96
CA GLU A 118 -6.93 24.10 8.62
C GLU A 118 -7.80 25.11 7.88
N GLU A 119 -7.68 26.38 8.27
CA GLU A 119 -8.27 27.51 7.56
C GLU A 119 -7.31 27.94 6.46
N MET A 120 -7.82 28.07 5.23
CA MET A 120 -7.03 28.39 4.04
C MET A 120 -7.41 29.79 3.53
N ASP A 121 -6.41 30.59 3.12
CA ASP A 121 -6.67 31.94 2.58
C ASP A 121 -7.31 31.88 1.19
N SER A 122 -7.13 30.77 0.46
CA SER A 122 -7.70 30.56 -0.88
C SER A 122 -7.87 29.09 -1.24
N LEU A 123 -8.78 28.82 -2.20
CA LEU A 123 -8.95 27.49 -2.78
C LEU A 123 -7.67 26.98 -3.46
N ASP A 124 -6.90 27.88 -4.09
CA ASP A 124 -5.65 27.53 -4.77
C ASP A 124 -4.59 27.03 -3.78
N GLU A 125 -4.51 27.64 -2.59
CA GLU A 125 -3.63 27.20 -1.51
C GLU A 125 -4.05 25.84 -0.96
N ALA A 126 -5.35 25.64 -0.71
CA ALA A 126 -5.89 24.36 -0.28
C ALA A 126 -5.56 23.24 -1.29
N LEU A 127 -5.76 23.50 -2.58
CA LEU A 127 -5.44 22.54 -3.65
C LEU A 127 -3.94 22.28 -3.77
N ALA A 128 -3.10 23.30 -3.57
CA ALA A 128 -1.65 23.14 -3.57
C ALA A 128 -1.19 22.23 -2.41
N MET A 129 -1.75 22.42 -1.22
CA MET A 129 -1.44 21.57 -0.06
C MET A 129 -1.86 20.11 -0.28
N VAL A 130 -3.05 19.89 -0.85
CA VAL A 130 -3.52 18.53 -1.18
C VAL A 130 -2.67 17.88 -2.28
N ARG A 131 -2.15 18.66 -3.24
CA ARG A 131 -1.18 18.12 -4.22
C ARG A 131 0.13 17.73 -3.54
N MET A 132 0.64 18.56 -2.63
CA MET A 132 1.89 18.31 -1.92
C MET A 132 1.81 17.15 -0.92
N SER A 133 0.61 16.76 -0.47
CA SER A 133 0.43 15.58 0.39
C SER A 133 0.54 14.25 -0.37
N GLY A 134 0.72 14.28 -1.70
CA GLY A 134 0.86 13.08 -2.55
C GLY A 134 -0.46 12.36 -2.80
N VAL A 135 -1.59 12.94 -2.39
CA VAL A 135 -2.94 12.38 -2.48
C VAL A 135 -3.40 12.14 -3.94
N LEU A 136 -2.81 12.84 -4.91
CA LEU A 136 -3.13 12.74 -6.35
C LEU A 136 -1.93 12.35 -7.23
N ASP A 137 -0.81 11.90 -6.64
CA ASP A 137 0.41 11.64 -7.42
C ASP A 137 0.22 10.50 -8.43
N GLU A 138 -0.44 9.40 -8.03
CA GLU A 138 -0.70 8.26 -8.92
C GLU A 138 -1.60 8.64 -10.12
N GLU A 139 -2.61 9.48 -9.92
CA GLU A 139 -3.49 9.95 -11.00
C GLU A 139 -2.76 10.94 -11.93
N ASN A 140 -1.95 11.84 -11.37
CA ASN A 140 -1.13 12.76 -12.17
C ASN A 140 -0.05 12.03 -12.97
N LEU A 141 0.59 11.00 -12.41
CA LEU A 141 1.59 10.19 -13.09
C LEU A 141 0.96 9.41 -14.25
N ALA A 142 -0.22 8.79 -14.03
CA ALA A 142 -0.97 8.12 -15.08
C ALA A 142 -1.39 9.09 -16.20
N ASN A 143 -1.86 10.29 -15.85
CA ASN A 143 -2.24 11.31 -16.83
C ASN A 143 -1.04 11.89 -17.59
N MET A 144 0.14 11.93 -16.97
CA MET A 144 1.37 12.41 -17.60
C MET A 144 1.97 11.39 -18.58
N GLU A 145 1.85 10.09 -18.29
CA GLU A 145 2.23 9.01 -19.22
C GLU A 145 1.37 9.06 -20.50
N VAL A 146 0.07 9.32 -20.36
CA VAL A 146 -0.87 9.47 -21.49
C VAL A 146 -0.57 10.69 -22.36
N ILE A 147 -0.04 11.78 -21.79
CA ILE A 147 0.33 12.99 -22.57
C ILE A 147 1.64 12.78 -23.35
N THR A 148 2.51 11.86 -22.92
CA THR A 148 3.76 11.54 -23.64
C THR A 148 3.60 10.54 -24.79
N GLU A 149 2.43 9.90 -24.92
CA GLU A 149 2.10 8.99 -26.03
C GLU A 149 1.25 9.64 -27.16
N SER A 150 1.01 10.96 -27.11
CA SER A 150 0.27 11.72 -28.14
C SER A 150 1.16 12.54 -29.07
#